data_AF-A0A7X3ZN43-F1
#
_entry.id   AF-A0A7X3ZN43-F1
#
_cell.length_a   1.000
_cell.length_b   1.000
_cell.length_c   1.000
_cell.angle_alpha   90.00
_cell.angle_beta   90.00
_cell.angle_gamma   90.00
#
_symmetry.space_group_name_H-M   'P 1'
#
loop_
_entity.id
_entity.type
_entity.pdbx_description
1 polymer ?
#
loop_
_entity_poly.entity_id
_entity_poly.type
_entity_poly.pdbx_seq_one_letter_code
_entity_poly.pdbx_strand_id
1 'polypeptide(L)'
;MAIVYLEELVKHVPNKYLAVNVIAKRARSLNDELLGAGLSKKQKPVSIATDELSSGELSYKIVNPETSESEVKSLFSSESEGYNTLEGEDHLEELYGEKTPDKDVVASEEDTEKSEDESEEAS
;
A
#
# COMPACT_ATOMS: atom_id res chain seq x y z
N MET A 1 10.51 0.70 -30.16
CA MET A 1 9.68 1.47 -29.21
C MET A 1 9.51 2.83 -29.81
N ALA A 2 8.26 3.21 -30.14
CA ALA A 2 7.98 4.55 -30.61
C ALA A 2 8.00 5.51 -29.42
N ILE A 3 8.42 6.76 -29.65
CA ILE A 3 8.28 7.80 -28.63
C ILE A 3 6.81 8.23 -28.69
N VAL A 4 6.07 7.98 -27.61
CA VAL A 4 4.69 8.44 -27.44
C VAL A 4 4.72 9.80 -26.77
N TYR A 5 4.07 10.77 -27.40
CA TYR A 5 3.99 12.14 -26.88
C TYR A 5 2.69 12.33 -26.07
N LEU A 6 2.71 13.23 -25.06
CA LEU A 6 1.55 13.43 -24.19
C LEU A 6 0.31 13.91 -24.97
N GLU A 7 0.52 14.65 -26.05
CA GLU A 7 -0.52 15.17 -26.94
C GLU A 7 -1.33 14.04 -27.60
N GLU A 8 -0.71 12.88 -27.81
CA GLU A 8 -1.38 11.69 -28.36
C GLU A 8 -2.30 11.04 -27.33
N LEU A 9 -1.93 11.07 -26.05
CA LEU A 9 -2.74 10.52 -24.96
C LEU A 9 -4.01 11.34 -24.72
N VAL A 10 -3.94 12.65 -24.94
CA VAL A 10 -5.08 13.56 -24.73
C VAL A 10 -6.23 13.30 -25.71
N LYS A 11 -5.96 12.65 -26.85
CA LYS A 11 -6.99 12.23 -27.82
C LYS A 11 -7.93 11.16 -27.24
N HIS A 12 -7.44 10.36 -26.31
CA HIS A 12 -8.17 9.24 -25.70
C HIS A 12 -8.65 9.57 -24.29
N VAL A 13 -7.97 10.48 -23.59
CA VAL A 13 -8.29 10.87 -22.21
C VAL A 13 -8.27 12.40 -22.11
N PRO A 14 -9.34 13.05 -21.61
CA PRO A 14 -9.47 14.52 -21.66
C PRO A 14 -8.43 15.29 -20.82
N ASN A 15 -7.69 14.61 -19.95
CA ASN A 15 -6.71 15.23 -19.06
C ASN A 15 -5.42 14.40 -19.02
N LYS A 16 -4.28 15.06 -19.23
CA LYS A 16 -2.95 14.45 -19.20
C LYS A 16 -2.61 13.71 -17.90
N TYR A 17 -2.97 14.26 -16.75
CA TYR A 17 -2.74 13.64 -15.45
C TYR A 17 -3.61 12.40 -15.28
N LEU A 18 -4.83 12.47 -15.84
CA LEU A 18 -5.73 11.34 -15.81
C LEU A 18 -5.23 10.21 -16.72
N ALA A 19 -4.67 10.55 -17.89
CA ALA A 19 -4.01 9.58 -18.76
C ALA A 19 -2.89 8.83 -18.01
N VAL A 20 -2.06 9.56 -17.24
CA VAL A 20 -1.01 8.96 -16.41
C VAL A 20 -1.61 8.01 -15.36
N ASN A 21 -2.70 8.39 -14.70
CA ASN A 21 -3.38 7.52 -13.74
C ASN A 21 -3.92 6.24 -14.39
N VAL A 22 -4.49 6.35 -15.60
CA VAL A 22 -5.00 5.22 -16.38
C VAL A 22 -3.85 4.27 -16.77
N ILE A 23 -2.75 4.82 -17.30
CA ILE A 23 -1.54 4.05 -17.63
C ILE A 23 -0.99 3.34 -16.38
N ALA A 24 -0.88 4.06 -15.26
CA ALA A 24 -0.35 3.50 -14.02
C ALA A 24 -1.23 2.36 -13.50
N LYS A 25 -2.56 2.51 -13.55
CA LYS A 25 -3.51 1.44 -13.18
C LYS A 25 -3.31 0.22 -14.08
N ARG A 26 -3.29 0.40 -15.39
CA ARG A 26 -3.12 -0.71 -16.35
C ARG A 26 -1.76 -1.40 -16.20
N ALA A 27 -0.69 -0.64 -15.98
CA ALA A 27 0.65 -1.17 -15.76
C ALA A 27 0.74 -2.05 -14.49
N ARG A 28 0.01 -1.71 -13.42
CA ARG A 28 -0.10 -2.57 -12.23
C ARG A 28 -0.80 -3.88 -12.55
N SER A 29 -1.96 -3.83 -13.20
CA SER A 29 -2.68 -5.05 -13.62
C SER A 29 -1.80 -5.98 -14.47
N LEU A 30 -1.08 -5.40 -15.44
CA LEU A 30 -0.11 -6.15 -16.24
C LEU A 30 0.99 -6.80 -15.37
N ASN A 31 1.47 -6.11 -14.34
CA ASN A 31 2.51 -6.66 -13.46
C ASN A 31 1.97 -7.83 -12.62
N ASP A 32 0.75 -7.69 -12.10
CA ASP A 32 0.09 -8.75 -11.33
C ASP A 32 -0.16 -10.00 -12.19
N GLU A 33 -0.60 -9.82 -13.44
CA GLU A 33 -0.74 -10.90 -14.43
C GLU A 33 0.60 -11.63 -14.67
N LEU A 34 1.70 -10.89 -14.74
CA LEU A 34 3.04 -11.44 -14.98
C LEU A 34 3.58 -12.22 -13.79
N LEU A 35 3.44 -11.66 -12.58
CA LEU A 35 3.85 -12.31 -11.35
C LEU A 35 3.06 -13.61 -11.14
N GLY A 36 1.74 -13.59 -11.40
CA GLY A 36 0.90 -14.78 -11.33
C GLY A 36 1.26 -15.86 -12.36
N ALA A 37 1.77 -15.47 -13.52
CA ALA A 37 2.23 -16.41 -14.56
C ALA A 37 3.70 -16.84 -14.39
N GLY A 38 4.46 -16.23 -13.47
CA GLY A 38 5.91 -16.45 -13.32
C GLY A 38 6.73 -16.00 -14.53
N LEU A 39 6.17 -15.14 -15.40
CA LEU A 39 6.77 -14.74 -16.67
C LEU A 39 7.30 -13.31 -16.59
N SER A 40 8.56 -13.09 -16.97
CA SER A 40 9.07 -11.76 -17.24
C SER A 40 8.80 -11.37 -18.70
N LYS A 41 8.15 -10.21 -18.93
CA LYS A 41 8.02 -9.69 -20.30
C LYS A 41 9.32 -9.03 -20.76
N LYS A 42 9.56 -9.11 -22.07
CA LYS A 42 10.63 -8.37 -22.77
C LYS A 42 10.48 -6.84 -22.67
N GLN A 43 9.24 -6.36 -22.46
CA GLN A 43 8.91 -4.94 -22.32
C GLN A 43 8.35 -4.63 -20.94
N LYS A 44 8.66 -3.43 -20.45
CA LYS A 44 8.18 -2.94 -19.15
C LYS A 44 6.65 -2.74 -19.21
N PRO A 45 5.90 -3.07 -18.14
CA PRO A 45 4.45 -2.90 -18.09
C PRO A 45 3.97 -1.49 -18.41
N VAL A 46 4.71 -0.47 -17.95
CA VAL A 46 4.39 0.94 -18.21
C VAL A 46 4.47 1.28 -19.70
N SER A 47 5.45 0.72 -20.42
CA SER A 47 5.59 0.91 -21.86
C SER A 47 4.42 0.30 -22.61
N ILE A 48 4.05 -0.94 -22.26
CA ILE A 48 2.91 -1.64 -22.86
C ILE A 48 1.62 -0.85 -22.63
N ALA A 49 1.35 -0.42 -21.39
CA ALA A 49 0.16 0.36 -21.06
C ALA A 49 0.12 1.72 -21.78
N THR A 50 1.28 2.34 -22.03
CA THR A 50 1.36 3.59 -22.80
C THR A 50 1.02 3.36 -24.27
N ASP A 51 1.53 2.27 -24.84
CA ASP A 51 1.25 1.87 -26.22
C ASP A 51 -0.22 1.46 -26.41
N GLU A 52 -0.81 0.71 -25.46
CA GLU A 52 -2.24 0.36 -25.44
C GLU A 52 -3.13 1.61 -25.38
N LEU A 53 -2.74 2.64 -24.62
CA LEU A 53 -3.50 3.88 -24.55
C LEU A 53 -3.34 4.72 -25.82
N SER A 54 -2.14 4.83 -26.39
CA SER A 54 -1.91 5.62 -27.60
C SER A 54 -2.55 5.01 -28.84
N SER A 55 -2.59 3.67 -28.92
CA SER A 55 -3.27 2.92 -30.00
C SER A 55 -4.80 3.00 -29.91
N GLY A 56 -5.35 3.38 -28.75
CA GLY A 56 -6.78 3.40 -28.47
C GLY A 56 -7.37 2.04 -28.05
N GLU A 57 -6.52 1.04 -27.77
CA GLU A 57 -6.95 -0.25 -27.20
C GLU A 57 -7.46 -0.09 -25.76
N LEU A 58 -6.85 0.83 -25.01
CA LEU A 58 -7.27 1.19 -23.65
C LEU A 58 -8.21 2.41 -23.68
N SER A 59 -9.44 2.25 -23.20
CA SER A 59 -10.43 3.33 -23.14
C SER A 59 -10.69 3.81 -21.71
N TYR A 60 -10.89 5.13 -21.56
CA TYR A 60 -11.29 5.76 -20.31
C TYR A 60 -12.75 6.17 -20.36
N LYS A 61 -13.54 5.78 -19.35
CA LYS A 61 -14.95 6.15 -19.20
C LYS A 61 -15.20 6.67 -17.78
N ILE A 62 -15.92 7.78 -17.69
CA ILE A 62 -16.43 8.30 -16.42
C ILE A 62 -17.74 7.57 -16.14
N VAL A 63 -17.77 6.80 -15.06
CA VAL A 63 -19.01 6.13 -14.60
C VAL A 63 -19.66 7.05 -13.57
N ASN A 64 -20.89 7.49 -13.84
CA ASN A 64 -21.68 8.21 -12.87
C ASN A 64 -22.20 7.21 -11.82
N PRO A 65 -22.04 7.47 -10.51
CA PRO A 65 -22.46 6.54 -9.47
C PRO A 65 -23.98 6.29 -9.48
N GLU A 66 -24.77 7.23 -9.98
CA GLU A 66 -26.24 7.15 -10.05
C GLU A 66 -26.77 6.26 -11.20
N THR A 67 -25.91 5.71 -12.07
CA THR A 67 -26.33 4.97 -13.28
C THR A 67 -25.95 3.48 -13.24
N SER A 68 -25.40 2.99 -12.13
CA SER A 68 -25.10 1.57 -11.91
C SER A 68 -26.01 0.97 -10.83
N GLU A 69 -27.33 1.12 -10.97
CA GLU A 69 -28.33 0.40 -10.15
C GLU A 69 -28.81 -0.91 -10.80
N SER A 70 -27.96 -1.59 -11.58
CA SER A 70 -28.28 -2.96 -12.01
C SER A 70 -27.58 -3.96 -11.08
N GLU A 71 -28.32 -4.36 -10.04
CA GLU A 71 -28.20 -5.63 -9.31
C GLU A 71 -26.96 -5.87 -8.44
N VAL A 72 -26.59 -4.93 -7.55
CA VAL A 72 -25.94 -5.37 -6.30
C VAL A 72 -27.01 -5.86 -5.33
N LYS A 73 -27.31 -7.16 -5.42
CA LYS A 73 -28.08 -7.88 -4.40
C LYS A 73 -27.37 -7.66 -3.06
N SER A 74 -28.02 -6.91 -2.16
CA SER A 74 -27.50 -6.60 -0.83
C SER A 74 -27.00 -7.89 -0.16
N LEU A 75 -25.68 -8.03 -0.05
CA LEU A 75 -25.03 -9.21 0.53
C LEU A 75 -25.17 -9.27 2.06
N PHE A 76 -25.73 -8.22 2.67
CA PHE A 76 -25.81 -8.03 4.12
C PHE A 76 -27.24 -8.13 4.68
N SER A 77 -28.20 -8.69 3.93
CA SER A 77 -29.60 -8.79 4.40
C SER A 77 -29.97 -10.13 5.06
N SER A 78 -29.05 -11.07 5.27
CA SER A 78 -29.34 -12.18 6.18
C SER A 78 -28.91 -11.78 7.58
N GLU A 79 -29.89 -11.65 8.47
CA GLU A 79 -29.71 -11.62 9.92
C GLU A 79 -28.55 -12.54 10.31
N SER A 80 -27.45 -11.96 10.80
CA SER A 80 -26.42 -12.77 11.45
C SER A 80 -27.07 -13.29 12.73
N GLU A 81 -27.45 -14.56 12.74
CA GLU A 81 -27.76 -15.26 13.98
C GLU A 81 -26.62 -14.99 14.97
N GLY A 82 -27.01 -14.50 16.14
CA GLY A 82 -26.15 -13.79 17.07
C GLY A 82 -24.84 -14.52 17.34
N TYR A 83 -23.75 -13.76 17.30
CA TYR A 83 -22.62 -14.10 18.14
C TYR A 83 -23.14 -14.11 19.57
N ASN A 84 -23.17 -15.29 20.20
CA ASN A 84 -23.29 -15.35 21.65
C ASN A 84 -22.14 -14.49 22.18
N THR A 85 -22.49 -13.39 22.85
CA THR A 85 -21.57 -12.68 23.74
C THR A 85 -21.10 -13.70 24.76
N LEU A 86 -19.98 -14.37 24.47
CA LEU A 86 -19.18 -14.99 25.51
C LEU A 86 -18.78 -13.84 26.42
N GLU A 87 -19.38 -13.83 27.60
CA GLU A 87 -19.11 -12.96 28.73
C GLU A 87 -17.61 -13.06 29.06
N GLY A 88 -16.83 -12.25 28.36
CA GLY A 88 -15.37 -12.27 28.37
C GLY A 88 -14.79 -11.19 29.27
N GLU A 89 -15.51 -10.82 30.33
CA GLU A 89 -14.99 -9.86 31.32
C GLU A 89 -13.93 -10.49 32.23
N ASP A 90 -13.89 -11.83 32.35
CA ASP A 90 -12.99 -12.52 33.28
C ASP A 90 -11.58 -12.85 32.71
N HIS A 91 -11.30 -12.58 31.43
CA HIS A 91 -10.02 -12.97 30.80
C HIS A 91 -9.20 -11.79 30.26
N LEU A 92 -9.55 -10.56 30.65
CA LEU A 92 -8.78 -9.36 30.27
C LEU A 92 -7.62 -9.09 31.24
N GLU A 93 -7.78 -9.39 32.54
CA GLU A 93 -6.72 -9.19 33.55
C GLU A 93 -5.54 -10.15 33.40
N GLU A 94 -5.73 -11.33 32.83
CA GLU A 94 -4.63 -12.29 32.61
C GLU A 94 -3.73 -11.89 31.42
N LEU A 95 -4.26 -11.17 30.43
CA LEU A 95 -3.48 -10.67 29.28
C LEU A 95 -2.75 -9.34 29.57
N TYR A 96 -3.35 -8.49 30.42
CA TYR A 96 -2.85 -7.15 30.73
C TYR A 96 -2.40 -6.97 32.17
N GLY A 97 -2.18 -8.07 32.90
CA GLY A 97 -1.63 -8.06 34.25
C GLY A 97 -0.28 -7.35 34.28
N GLU A 98 -0.32 -6.04 34.50
CA GLU A 98 0.85 -5.21 34.78
C GLU A 98 1.48 -5.76 36.05
N LYS A 99 2.55 -6.54 35.87
CA LYS A 99 3.46 -6.82 36.97
C LYS A 99 4.21 -5.52 37.25
N THR A 100 3.67 -4.71 38.15
CA THR A 100 4.40 -3.57 38.72
C THR A 100 5.71 -4.12 39.29
N PRO A 101 6.89 -3.68 38.82
CA PRO A 101 8.13 -4.06 39.48
C PRO A 101 8.09 -3.44 40.88
N ASP A 102 8.16 -4.29 41.89
CA ASP A 102 8.27 -3.86 43.29
C ASP A 102 9.38 -2.82 43.41
N LYS A 103 9.01 -1.66 43.94
CA LYS A 103 9.96 -0.65 44.38
C LYS A 103 10.76 -1.21 45.56
N ASP A 104 12.01 -0.75 45.62
CA ASP A 104 12.95 -0.77 46.74
C ASP A 104 13.90 -1.97 46.84
N VAL A 105 15.05 -1.88 46.14
CA VAL A 105 16.34 -1.83 46.83
C VAL A 105 17.25 -0.79 46.17
N VAL A 106 17.64 0.19 46.98
CA VAL A 106 18.59 1.27 46.69
C VAL A 106 20.00 0.77 46.96
N ALA A 107 20.94 0.99 46.02
CA ALA A 107 22.40 1.12 46.25
C ALA A 107 23.04 1.47 44.90
N SER A 108 23.13 2.76 44.57
CA SER A 108 24.33 3.62 44.74
C SER A 108 25.44 3.31 43.72
N GLU A 109 25.55 4.25 42.78
CA GLU A 109 26.79 4.89 42.30
C GLU A 109 27.99 4.01 41.95
N GLU A 110 28.42 4.07 40.68
CA GLU A 110 29.78 4.49 40.37
C GLU A 110 29.87 4.95 38.90
N ASP A 111 30.04 6.26 38.75
CA ASP A 111 30.57 6.91 37.56
C ASP A 111 31.94 6.31 37.20
N THR A 112 32.19 6.11 35.91
CA THR A 112 33.57 6.12 35.41
C THR A 112 33.60 6.79 34.05
N GLU A 113 33.53 8.12 34.08
CA GLU A 113 34.25 8.92 33.10
C GLU A 113 35.75 8.64 33.28
N LYS A 114 36.42 8.15 32.23
CA LYS A 114 37.86 8.35 32.10
C LYS A 114 38.19 8.82 30.68
N SER A 115 38.45 10.12 30.61
CA SER A 115 39.28 10.81 29.62
C SER A 115 40.69 10.24 29.55
N GLU A 116 41.31 10.27 28.37
CA GLU A 116 42.68 10.75 28.18
C GLU A 116 42.94 10.90 26.67
N ASP A 117 42.97 12.16 26.28
CA ASP A 117 43.43 12.74 25.02
C ASP A 117 44.97 12.74 25.07
N GLU A 118 45.63 12.05 24.14
CA GLU A 118 47.06 12.24 23.88
C GLU A 118 47.25 12.68 22.43
N SER A 119 47.44 13.98 22.28
CA SER A 119 48.10 14.62 21.15
C SER A 119 49.52 14.08 20.97
N GLU A 120 49.94 13.80 19.73
CA GLU A 120 51.32 14.11 19.33
C GLU A 120 51.39 14.42 17.82
N GLU A 121 51.65 15.70 17.59
CA GLU A 121 52.06 16.33 16.34
C GLU A 121 53.57 16.08 16.16
N ALA A 122 54.02 15.44 15.08
CA ALA A 122 55.33 15.65 14.43
C ALA A 122 55.67 14.56 13.41
N SER A 123 55.64 14.91 12.11
CA SER A 123 56.77 14.83 11.14
C SER A 123 56.26 14.74 9.70
#